data_AF-A0A7D9IYK0-F1
#
_entry.id   AF-A0A7D9IYK0-F1
#
_cell.length_a   1.000
_cell.length_b   1.000
_cell.length_c   1.000
_cell.angle_alpha   90.00
_cell.angle_beta   90.00
_cell.angle_gamma   90.00
#
_symmetry.space_group_name_H-M   'P 1'
#
loop_
_entity.id
_entity.type
_entity.pdbx_description
1 polymer ?
#
loop_
_entity_poly.entity_id
_entity_poly.type
_entity_poly.pdbx_seq_one_letter_code
_entity_poly.pdbx_strand_id
1 'polypeptide(L)'
;ISHFASTQKGGTVDTSCLHDLAIDNNVSDYTYTPEDERLFLLDLYDATGGPYYWNKKTGWGNNSTIHHCKWFGIHCYKNSSYIKWIDLTHNGLTGQLPNFWKIRNVQGLCLS
;
A
#
# COMPACT_ATOMS: atom_id res chain seq x y z
N ILE A 1 -1.23 -29.69 1.66
CA ILE A 1 0.17 -29.21 1.55
C ILE A 1 0.25 -28.51 0.21
N SER A 2 -0.04 -27.21 0.20
CA SER A 2 -0.11 -26.43 -1.04
C SER A 2 1.27 -25.86 -1.30
N HIS A 3 1.92 -26.34 -2.35
CA HIS A 3 3.23 -25.88 -2.80
C HIS A 3 3.09 -24.48 -3.40
N PHE A 4 3.73 -23.48 -2.78
CA PHE A 4 3.92 -22.17 -3.41
C PHE A 4 5.22 -22.22 -4.21
N ALA A 5 5.10 -22.16 -5.54
CA ALA A 5 6.23 -21.94 -6.43
C ALA A 5 6.33 -20.44 -6.74
N SER A 6 7.28 -19.77 -6.10
CA SER A 6 7.68 -18.41 -6.46
C SER A 6 8.36 -18.43 -7.82
N THR A 7 7.74 -17.81 -8.84
CA THR A 7 8.39 -17.61 -10.14
C THR A 7 8.93 -16.18 -10.18
N GLN A 8 10.08 -15.97 -9.55
CA GLN A 8 10.82 -14.72 -9.60
C GLN A 8 11.60 -14.63 -10.91
N LYS A 9 11.26 -13.67 -11.77
CA LYS A 9 12.08 -13.28 -12.91
C LYS A 9 12.93 -12.06 -12.53
N GLY A 10 14.14 -12.32 -12.04
CA GLY A 10 15.29 -11.42 -12.08
C GLY A 10 15.10 -10.01 -11.50
N GLY A 11 15.27 -9.90 -10.18
CA GLY A 11 15.48 -8.66 -9.43
C GLY A 11 15.76 -9.05 -7.99
N THR A 12 16.74 -8.42 -7.33
CA THR A 12 17.10 -8.73 -5.94
C THR A 12 15.85 -8.81 -5.07
N VAL A 13 15.61 -9.95 -4.42
CA VAL A 13 14.52 -10.12 -3.45
C VAL A 13 14.77 -9.09 -2.35
N ASP A 14 14.06 -7.97 -2.40
CA ASP A 14 14.04 -7.05 -1.29
C ASP A 14 13.18 -7.70 -0.20
N THR A 15 13.84 -8.34 0.76
CA THR A 15 13.18 -9.06 1.85
C THR A 15 12.35 -8.14 2.76
N SER A 16 12.42 -6.82 2.56
CA SER A 16 11.62 -5.83 3.27
C SER A 16 10.23 -5.59 2.65
N CYS A 17 10.03 -6.08 1.42
CA CYS A 17 8.80 -5.96 0.67
C CYS A 17 8.00 -7.27 0.67
N LEU A 18 6.72 -7.17 0.96
CA LEU A 18 5.76 -8.24 0.68
C LEU A 18 5.32 -8.12 -0.77
N HIS A 19 5.81 -9.03 -1.63
CA HIS A 19 5.40 -9.16 -3.03
C HIS A 19 4.43 -10.33 -3.21
N ASP A 20 3.72 -10.33 -4.35
CA ASP A 20 2.88 -11.44 -4.80
C ASP A 20 1.75 -11.81 -3.83
N LEU A 21 1.13 -10.80 -3.23
CA LEU A 21 -0.13 -10.98 -2.48
C LEU A 21 -1.22 -11.39 -3.48
N ALA A 22 -1.42 -12.70 -3.60
CA ALA A 22 -2.38 -13.28 -4.53
C ALA A 22 -3.81 -13.02 -4.04
N ILE A 23 -4.43 -11.98 -4.58
CA ILE A 23 -5.88 -11.97 -4.74
C ILE A 23 -6.17 -12.80 -5.97
N ASP A 24 -7.19 -13.64 -5.92
CA ASP A 24 -7.70 -14.28 -7.13
C ASP A 24 -7.95 -13.18 -8.16
N ASN A 25 -7.11 -13.12 -9.20
CA ASN A 25 -7.15 -12.07 -10.23
C ASN A 25 -8.48 -12.06 -11.00
N ASN A 26 -9.34 -13.05 -10.76
CA ASN A 26 -10.67 -13.16 -11.33
C ASN A 26 -11.78 -12.56 -10.46
N VAL A 27 -11.48 -12.13 -9.23
CA VAL A 27 -12.43 -11.48 -8.31
C VAL A 27 -11.74 -10.31 -7.61
N SER A 28 -11.90 -9.11 -8.18
CA SER A 28 -11.62 -7.88 -7.44
C SER A 28 -12.57 -7.79 -6.24
N ASP A 29 -12.04 -7.65 -5.03
CA ASP A 29 -12.86 -7.49 -3.83
C ASP A 29 -13.20 -6.01 -3.63
N TYR A 30 -14.46 -5.67 -3.89
CA TYR A 30 -14.99 -4.30 -3.75
C TYR A 30 -15.74 -4.09 -2.43
N THR A 31 -15.53 -4.95 -1.42
CA THR A 31 -16.16 -4.79 -0.10
C THR A 31 -15.78 -3.46 0.55
N TYR A 32 -14.56 -2.98 0.30
CA TYR A 32 -14.11 -1.65 0.66
C TYR A 32 -13.99 -0.81 -0.61
N THR A 33 -14.32 0.48 -0.53
CA THR A 33 -14.23 1.42 -1.64
C THR A 33 -12.84 2.06 -1.73
N PRO A 34 -12.49 2.76 -2.83
CA PRO A 34 -11.24 3.53 -2.88
C PRO A 34 -11.16 4.62 -1.80
N GLU A 35 -12.29 5.11 -1.30
CA GLU A 35 -12.30 6.05 -0.16
C GLU A 35 -11.97 5.34 1.16
N ASP A 36 -12.44 4.10 1.37
CA ASP A 36 -12.05 3.30 2.54
C ASP A 36 -10.55 2.98 2.52
N GLU A 37 -9.99 2.70 1.34
CA GLU A 37 -8.55 2.54 1.15
C GLU A 37 -7.80 3.86 1.44
N ARG A 38 -8.36 5.00 1.03
CA ARG A 38 -7.80 6.32 1.38
C ARG A 38 -7.79 6.54 2.90
N LEU A 39 -8.86 6.17 3.60
CA LEU A 39 -8.91 6.25 5.06
C LEU A 39 -7.85 5.35 5.71
N PHE A 40 -7.63 4.14 5.19
CA PHE A 40 -6.51 3.30 5.65
C PHE A 40 -5.14 3.98 5.44
N LEU A 41 -4.92 4.64 4.32
CA LEU A 41 -3.67 5.38 4.09
C LEU A 41 -3.51 6.53 5.09
N LEU A 42 -4.59 7.26 5.42
CA LEU A 42 -4.54 8.29 6.46
C LEU A 42 -4.23 7.70 7.84
N ASP A 43 -4.85 6.57 8.20
CA ASP A 43 -4.54 5.82 9.43
C ASP A 43 -3.04 5.41 9.45
N LEU A 44 -2.51 4.93 8.32
CA LEU A 44 -1.10 4.56 8.18
C LEU A 44 -0.18 5.77 8.35
N TYR A 45 -0.53 6.89 7.71
CA TYR A 45 0.23 8.13 7.79
C TYR A 45 0.32 8.64 9.23
N ASP A 46 -0.80 8.74 9.93
CA ASP A 46 -0.82 9.25 11.30
C ASP A 46 -0.14 8.26 12.28
N ALA A 47 -0.38 6.96 12.15
CA ALA A 47 0.16 5.95 13.06
C ALA A 47 1.66 5.67 12.89
N THR A 48 2.23 5.98 11.73
CA THR A 48 3.66 5.73 11.42
C THR A 48 4.51 7.00 11.38
N GLY A 49 4.01 8.09 11.98
CA GLY A 49 4.79 9.31 12.16
C GLY A 49 4.83 10.22 10.94
N GLY A 50 3.91 10.04 9.99
CA GLY A 50 3.76 10.83 8.76
C GLY A 50 3.88 12.34 8.93
N PRO A 51 3.13 12.96 9.86
CA PRO A 51 3.17 14.40 10.07
C PRO A 51 4.55 14.95 10.46
N TYR A 52 5.40 14.13 11.10
CA TYR A 52 6.63 14.61 11.77
C TYR A 52 7.91 14.03 11.19
N TYR A 53 7.92 12.75 10.79
CA TYR A 53 9.15 11.99 10.54
C TYR A 53 9.29 11.51 9.10
N TRP A 54 8.21 11.44 8.32
CA TRP A 54 8.31 10.95 6.94
C TRP A 54 9.15 11.88 6.05
N ASN A 55 10.09 11.28 5.34
CA ASN A 55 10.99 11.96 4.40
C ASN A 55 10.24 12.54 3.20
N LYS A 56 9.32 11.76 2.63
CA LYS A 56 8.50 12.08 1.46
C LYS A 56 7.03 11.87 1.80
N LYS A 57 6.26 12.95 1.73
CA LYS A 57 4.82 12.99 2.04
C LYS A 57 4.00 13.77 1.01
N THR A 58 4.49 13.84 -0.23
CA THR A 58 3.78 14.51 -1.32
C THR A 58 2.38 13.91 -1.49
N GLY A 59 1.35 14.75 -1.35
CA GLY A 59 -0.05 14.35 -1.46
C GLY A 59 -0.66 13.80 -0.17
N TRP A 60 0.13 13.40 0.82
CA TRP A 60 -0.38 12.83 2.06
C TRP A 60 -0.96 13.92 3.00
N GLY A 61 -1.90 13.51 3.84
CA GLY A 61 -2.46 14.33 4.93
C GLY A 61 -3.98 14.51 4.86
N ASN A 62 -4.58 14.71 6.03
CA ASN A 62 -6.05 14.80 6.21
C ASN A 62 -6.71 15.93 5.41
N ASN A 63 -5.99 17.03 5.16
CA ASN A 63 -6.46 18.18 4.37
C ASN A 63 -6.08 18.10 2.87
N SER A 64 -5.49 17.00 2.43
CA SER A 64 -5.10 16.83 1.03
C SER A 64 -6.32 16.70 0.13
N THR A 65 -6.38 17.54 -0.90
CA THR A 65 -7.37 17.46 -1.98
C THR A 65 -6.88 16.58 -3.14
N ILE A 66 -5.65 16.06 -3.05
CA ILE A 66 -5.05 15.20 -4.07
C ILE A 66 -5.61 13.79 -3.91
N HIS A 67 -6.07 13.19 -5.00
CA HIS A 67 -6.51 11.78 -5.03
C HIS A 67 -5.37 10.83 -4.62
N HIS A 68 -5.64 9.82 -3.78
CA HIS A 68 -4.61 8.99 -3.14
C HIS A 68 -3.68 8.25 -4.12
N CYS A 69 -4.20 7.85 -5.28
CA CYS A 69 -3.38 7.28 -6.37
C CYS A 69 -2.28 8.20 -6.92
N LYS A 70 -2.24 9.49 -6.51
CA LYS A 70 -1.16 10.43 -6.84
C LYS A 70 -0.26 10.75 -5.64
N TRP A 71 -0.51 10.13 -4.48
CA TRP A 71 0.34 10.30 -3.31
C TRP A 71 1.67 9.57 -3.53
N PHE A 72 2.73 10.09 -2.92
CA PHE A 72 4.03 9.44 -2.96
C PHE A 72 3.93 7.99 -2.46
N GLY A 73 4.44 7.04 -3.25
CA GLY A 73 4.47 5.63 -2.87
C GLY A 73 3.17 4.85 -3.11
N ILE A 74 2.10 5.48 -3.60
CA ILE A 74 0.83 4.80 -3.87
C ILE A 74 0.67 4.53 -5.35
N HIS A 75 0.48 3.27 -5.71
CA HIS A 75 0.19 2.84 -7.07
C HIS A 75 -1.17 2.18 -7.13
N CYS A 76 -2.09 2.73 -7.91
CA CYS A 76 -3.42 2.17 -8.11
C CYS A 76 -3.55 1.39 -9.43
N TYR A 77 -4.58 0.56 -9.52
CA TYR A 77 -5.04 0.01 -10.79
C TYR A 77 -5.61 1.12 -11.68
N LYS A 78 -5.19 1.13 -12.96
CA LYS A 78 -5.56 2.17 -13.93
C LYS A 78 -7.07 2.27 -14.20
N ASN A 79 -7.80 1.17 -14.03
CA ASN A 79 -9.22 1.05 -14.39
C ASN A 79 -10.18 1.25 -13.21
N SER A 80 -9.70 1.27 -11.97
CA SER A 80 -10.59 1.17 -10.80
C SER A 80 -10.18 2.02 -9.59
N SER A 81 -9.01 2.69 -9.63
CA SER A 81 -8.49 3.53 -8.52
C SER A 81 -8.23 2.79 -7.20
N TYR A 82 -8.34 1.47 -7.18
CA TYR A 82 -7.96 0.64 -6.04
C TYR A 82 -6.45 0.55 -5.91
N ILE A 83 -5.95 0.45 -4.68
CA ILE A 83 -4.53 0.33 -4.39
C ILE A 83 -4.02 -1.02 -4.89
N LYS A 84 -2.98 -0.95 -5.74
CA LYS A 84 -2.25 -2.09 -6.27
C LYS A 84 -0.93 -2.29 -5.51
N TRP A 85 -0.20 -1.22 -5.23
CA TRP A 85 1.04 -1.26 -4.46
C TRP A 85 1.14 -0.08 -3.51
N ILE A 86 1.74 -0.33 -2.35
CA ILE A 86 2.21 0.69 -1.41
C ILE A 86 3.72 0.49 -1.28
N ASP A 87 4.50 1.48 -1.71
CA ASP A 87 5.95 1.53 -1.60
C ASP A 87 6.37 2.79 -0.85
N LEU A 88 6.66 2.61 0.43
CA LEU A 88 7.17 3.65 1.33
C LEU A 88 8.58 3.30 1.82
N THR A 89 9.34 2.57 1.01
CA THR A 89 10.73 2.20 1.34
C THR A 89 11.58 3.45 1.64
N HIS A 90 12.39 3.35 2.69
CA HIS A 90 13.28 4.40 3.15
C HIS A 90 12.56 5.71 3.51
N ASN A 91 11.28 5.63 3.88
CA ASN A 91 10.49 6.82 4.19
C ASN A 91 10.44 7.19 5.69
N GLY A 92 11.17 6.47 6.54
CA GLY A 92 11.30 6.81 7.96
C GLY A 92 10.05 6.50 8.79
N LEU A 93 9.33 5.43 8.43
CA LEU A 93 8.14 4.99 9.14
C LEU A 93 8.52 4.55 10.57
N THR A 94 7.85 5.11 11.56
CA THR A 94 8.08 4.79 12.98
C THR A 94 6.76 4.68 13.72
N GLY A 95 6.59 3.69 14.59
CA GLY A 95 5.33 3.46 15.32
C GLY A 95 4.71 2.10 15.00
N GLN A 96 3.39 2.01 15.10
CA GLN A 96 2.64 0.76 14.92
C GLN A 96 1.83 0.80 13.63
N LEU A 97 1.84 -0.30 12.88
CA LEU A 97 1.05 -0.42 11.67
C LEU A 97 -0.44 -0.60 12.00
N PRO A 98 -1.35 0.16 11.35
CA PRO A 98 -2.78 -0.06 11.48
C PRO A 98 -3.19 -1.39 10.81
N ASN A 99 -4.41 -1.87 11.08
CA ASN A 99 -4.91 -3.09 10.47
C ASN A 99 -5.12 -2.91 8.94
N PHE A 100 -4.62 -3.87 8.17
CA PHE A 100 -4.56 -3.87 6.70
C PHE A 100 -5.83 -4.40 6.01
N TRP A 101 -6.80 -4.90 6.76
CA TRP A 101 -8.06 -5.46 6.25
C TRP A 101 -8.88 -4.60 5.27
N LYS A 102 -8.66 -3.28 5.21
CA LYS A 102 -9.32 -2.37 4.25
C LYS A 102 -8.71 -2.42 2.83
N ILE A 103 -7.46 -2.85 2.68
CA ILE A 103 -6.78 -2.93 1.37
C ILE A 103 -6.82 -4.36 0.82
N ARG A 104 -7.87 -4.65 0.06
CA ARG A 104 -8.16 -6.03 -0.39
C ARG A 104 -7.65 -6.36 -1.78
N ASN A 105 -7.18 -5.38 -2.55
CA ASN A 105 -6.72 -5.56 -3.93
C ASN A 105 -5.19 -5.38 -4.11
N VAL A 106 -4.45 -5.24 -3.00
CA VAL A 106 -3.01 -4.96 -2.98
C VAL A 106 -2.19 -6.18 -3.44
N GLN A 107 -1.26 -5.97 -4.38
CA GLN A 107 -0.32 -6.98 -4.86
C GLN A 107 1.03 -6.93 -4.15
N GLY A 108 1.38 -5.78 -3.57
CA GLY A 108 2.49 -5.73 -2.64
C GLY A 108 2.61 -4.46 -1.82
N LEU A 109 3.40 -4.62 -0.75
CA LEU A 109 3.49 -3.71 0.37
C LEU A 109 4.95 -3.65 0.84
N CYS A 110 5.56 -2.48 0.71
CA CYS A 110 6.92 -2.20 1.17
C CYS A 110 6.90 -1.01 2.14
N LEU A 111 7.30 -1.22 3.40
CA LEU A 111 7.16 -0.22 4.48
C LEU A 111 8.43 0.00 5.32
N SER A 112 9.57 -0.55 4.90
CA SER A 112 10.84 -0.50 5.63
C SER A 112 11.59 0.82 5.51
#